data_AF-A0A0F8VZ13-F1
#
_entry.id   AF-A0A0F8VZ13-F1
#
_cell.length_a   1.000
_cell.length_b   1.000
_cell.length_c   1.000
_cell.angle_alpha   90.00
_cell.angle_beta   90.00
_cell.angle_gamma   90.00
#
_symmetry.space_group_name_H-M   'P 1'
#
loop_
_entity.id
_entity.type
_entity.pdbx_description
1 polymer ?
#
loop_
_entity_poly.entity_id
_entity_poly.type
_entity_poly.pdbx_seq_one_letter_code
_entity_poly.pdbx_strand_id
1 'polypeptide(L)'
;MESPQQLLDAAYEQLGYAEGDLFDAVDSPSELTSEDWINKGEWLALAKTVGAEKVFFVDNNPVIVFATSDSNEQRKKFEQIWNMARPPLLFLASPGELAVY
;
A
#
# COMPACT_ATOMS: atom_id res chain seq x y z
N MET A 1 14.06 -11.87 14.07
CA MET A 1 13.09 -10.79 13.86
C MET A 1 12.52 -10.97 12.47
N GLU A 2 11.21 -10.84 12.31
CA GLU A 2 10.55 -10.90 11.02
C GLU A 2 10.92 -9.67 10.18
N SER A 3 11.11 -9.85 8.87
CA SER A 3 11.36 -8.73 7.98
C SER A 3 10.07 -7.92 7.76
N PRO A 4 10.17 -6.63 7.41
CA PRO A 4 9.01 -5.82 7.05
C PRO A 4 8.13 -6.47 5.97
N GLN A 5 8.76 -7.12 4.98
CA GLN A 5 8.04 -7.82 3.91
C GLN A 5 7.23 -8.99 4.46
N GLN A 6 7.81 -9.81 5.35
CA GLN A 6 7.10 -10.95 5.94
C GLN A 6 5.87 -10.52 6.74
N LEU A 7 5.94 -9.35 7.39
CA LEU A 7 4.81 -8.77 8.12
C LEU A 7 3.69 -8.30 7.18
N LEU A 8 4.05 -7.69 6.04
CA LEU A 8 3.07 -7.30 5.03
C LEU A 8 2.46 -8.51 4.33
N ASP A 9 3.27 -9.50 3.94
CA ASP A 9 2.81 -10.75 3.34
C ASP A 9 1.83 -11.47 4.28
N ALA A 10 2.14 -11.53 5.58
CA ALA A 10 1.23 -12.07 6.58
C ALA A 10 -0.08 -11.26 6.68
N ALA A 11 -0.03 -9.93 6.58
CA ALA A 11 -1.22 -9.10 6.58
C ALA A 11 -2.08 -9.35 5.32
N TYR A 12 -1.48 -9.48 4.15
CA TYR A 12 -2.20 -9.75 2.90
C TYR A 12 -2.98 -11.06 2.97
N GLU A 13 -2.33 -12.11 3.46
CA GLU A 13 -2.90 -13.46 3.52
C GLU A 13 -3.85 -13.64 4.71
N GLN A 14 -3.40 -13.34 5.94
CA GLN A 14 -4.16 -13.68 7.15
C GLN A 14 -5.34 -12.75 7.41
N LEU A 15 -5.31 -11.52 6.89
CA LEU A 15 -6.43 -10.58 6.96
C LEU A 15 -7.33 -10.64 5.70
N GLY A 16 -6.98 -11.51 4.73
CA GLY A 16 -7.79 -11.79 3.54
C GLY A 16 -7.77 -10.69 2.46
N TYR A 17 -6.79 -9.78 2.48
CA TYR A 17 -6.70 -8.73 1.45
C TYR A 17 -6.28 -9.27 0.09
N ALA A 18 -5.49 -10.35 0.05
CA ALA A 18 -5.04 -10.99 -1.19
C ALA A 18 -6.20 -11.57 -2.02
N GLU A 19 -7.34 -11.88 -1.39
CA GLU A 19 -8.54 -12.38 -2.06
C GLU A 19 -9.41 -11.24 -2.64
N GLY A 20 -9.12 -9.99 -2.29
CA GLY A 20 -9.87 -8.81 -2.72
C GLY A 20 -9.12 -7.96 -3.74
N ASP A 21 -9.48 -6.68 -3.78
CA ASP A 21 -9.01 -5.71 -4.77
C ASP A 21 -7.66 -5.08 -4.35
N LEU A 22 -6.65 -5.93 -4.14
CA LEU A 22 -5.28 -5.56 -3.76
C LEU A 22 -4.40 -5.45 -5.00
N PHE A 23 -3.80 -4.27 -5.22
CA PHE A 23 -2.97 -4.00 -6.39
C PHE A 23 -1.60 -3.48 -6.00
N ASP A 24 -0.60 -3.85 -6.80
CA ASP A 24 0.73 -3.32 -6.71
C ASP A 24 0.77 -1.85 -7.10
N ALA A 25 1.57 -1.08 -6.36
CA ALA A 25 1.88 0.29 -6.71
C ALA A 25 2.72 0.32 -7.99
N VAL A 26 2.10 0.70 -9.10
CA VAL A 26 2.71 0.75 -10.44
C VAL A 26 2.49 2.11 -11.10
N ASP A 27 3.41 2.51 -11.97
CA ASP A 27 3.36 3.74 -12.77
C ASP A 27 2.97 3.48 -14.23
N SER A 28 2.64 2.24 -14.57
CA SER A 28 2.24 1.86 -15.92
C SER A 28 1.18 0.75 -15.89
N PRO A 29 0.32 0.67 -16.92
CA PRO A 29 -0.79 -0.28 -16.97
C PRO A 29 -0.38 -1.72 -17.31
N SER A 30 0.92 -2.05 -17.38
CA SER A 30 1.42 -3.29 -18.00
C SER A 30 0.84 -4.58 -17.40
N GLU A 31 0.39 -4.53 -16.15
CA GLU A 31 -0.15 -5.66 -15.40
C GLU A 31 -1.63 -5.49 -15.02
N LEU A 32 -2.27 -4.40 -15.48
CA LEU A 32 -3.67 -4.07 -15.19
C LEU A 32 -4.54 -4.16 -16.43
N THR A 33 -5.83 -4.43 -16.22
CA THR A 33 -6.82 -4.25 -17.28
C THR A 33 -6.99 -2.77 -17.60
N SER A 34 -7.47 -2.45 -18.80
CA SER A 34 -7.76 -1.05 -19.17
C SER A 34 -8.77 -0.40 -18.22
N GLU A 35 -9.74 -1.16 -17.72
CA GLU A 35 -10.75 -0.67 -16.78
C GLU A 35 -10.14 -0.36 -15.41
N ASP A 36 -9.33 -1.26 -14.86
CA ASP A 36 -8.63 -1.03 -13.59
C ASP A 36 -7.66 0.15 -13.70
N TRP A 37 -6.96 0.28 -14.83
CA TRP A 37 -6.06 1.41 -15.04
C TRP A 37 -6.80 2.74 -15.07
N ILE A 38 -7.95 2.81 -15.76
CA ILE A 38 -8.77 4.03 -15.80
C ILE A 38 -9.28 4.40 -14.40
N ASN A 39 -9.69 3.43 -13.59
CA ASN A 39 -10.31 3.69 -12.30
C ASN A 39 -9.30 3.85 -11.14
N LYS A 40 -8.18 3.14 -11.18
CA LYS A 40 -7.24 2.98 -10.05
C LYS A 40 -5.82 3.47 -10.37
N GLY A 41 -5.48 3.64 -11.66
CA GLY A 41 -4.10 3.90 -12.10
C GLY A 41 -3.45 5.15 -11.52
N GLU A 42 -4.20 6.25 -11.37
CA GLU A 42 -3.67 7.47 -10.73
C GLU A 42 -3.25 7.23 -9.28
N TRP A 43 -4.02 6.43 -8.54
CA TRP A 43 -3.71 6.06 -7.17
C TRP A 43 -2.50 5.14 -7.07
N LEU A 44 -2.41 4.15 -7.96
CA LEU A 44 -1.27 3.22 -8.00
C LEU A 44 0.04 3.96 -8.36
N ALA A 45 -0.04 4.89 -9.31
CA ALA A 45 1.10 5.73 -9.69
C ALA A 45 1.54 6.61 -8.51
N LEU A 46 0.59 7.27 -7.85
CA LEU A 46 0.89 8.12 -6.69
C LEU A 46 1.49 7.29 -5.54
N ALA A 47 0.94 6.10 -5.26
CA ALA A 47 1.45 5.16 -4.25
C ALA A 47 2.91 4.79 -4.53
N LYS A 48 3.25 4.53 -5.79
CA LYS A 48 4.62 4.22 -6.19
C LYS A 48 5.56 5.40 -5.94
N THR A 49 5.12 6.63 -6.22
CA THR A 49 5.96 7.83 -6.00
C THR A 49 6.32 8.09 -4.54
N VAL A 50 5.47 7.68 -3.59
CA VAL A 50 5.74 7.82 -2.15
C VAL A 50 6.40 6.57 -1.54
N GLY A 51 6.67 5.55 -2.35
CA GLY A 51 7.29 4.30 -1.92
C GLY A 51 6.35 3.36 -1.16
N ALA A 52 5.04 3.46 -1.40
CA ALA A 52 4.11 2.40 -1.00
C ALA A 52 4.26 1.18 -1.93
N GLU A 53 3.96 0.01 -1.39
CA GLU A 53 4.08 -1.27 -2.08
C GLU A 53 2.78 -1.66 -2.76
N LYS A 54 1.66 -1.60 -2.01
CA LYS A 54 0.34 -2.00 -2.50
C LYS A 54 -0.75 -1.07 -2.00
N VAL A 55 -1.85 -1.05 -2.73
CA VAL A 55 -3.08 -0.33 -2.37
C VAL A 55 -4.25 -1.28 -2.49
N PHE A 56 -5.08 -1.31 -1.46
CA PHE A 56 -6.33 -2.07 -1.44
C PHE A 56 -7.51 -1.14 -1.72
N PHE A 57 -8.40 -1.58 -2.60
CA PHE A 57 -9.56 -0.82 -3.03
C PHE A 57 -10.87 -1.46 -2.58
N VAL A 58 -11.87 -0.61 -2.34
CA VAL A 58 -13.28 -1.00 -2.17
C VAL A 58 -14.09 -0.11 -3.11
N ASP A 59 -14.81 -0.72 -4.05
CA ASP A 59 -15.59 -0.01 -5.09
C ASP A 59 -14.76 1.09 -5.78
N ASN A 60 -13.54 0.76 -6.23
CA ASN A 60 -12.56 1.68 -6.84
C ASN A 60 -12.02 2.80 -5.94
N ASN A 61 -12.36 2.85 -4.65
CA ASN A 61 -11.80 3.81 -3.71
C ASN A 61 -10.60 3.19 -2.96
N PRO A 62 -9.45 3.88 -2.86
CA PRO A 62 -8.32 3.38 -2.08
C PRO A 62 -8.65 3.46 -0.58
N VAL A 63 -8.72 2.31 0.08
CA VAL A 63 -9.06 2.24 1.51
C VAL A 63 -7.81 2.01 2.36
N ILE A 64 -6.86 1.22 1.86
CA ILE A 64 -5.66 0.84 2.61
C ILE A 64 -4.43 1.01 1.74
N VAL A 65 -3.39 1.61 2.30
CA VAL A 65 -2.06 1.66 1.70
C VAL A 65 -1.09 0.85 2.54
N PHE A 66 -0.28 0.04 1.89
CA PHE A 66 0.75 -0.78 2.51
C PHE A 66 2.12 -0.28 2.11
N ALA A 67 2.99 -0.05 3.09
CA ALA A 67 4.34 0.42 2.85
C ALA A 67 5.33 -0.19 3.85
N THR A 68 6.58 -0.29 3.43
CA THR A 68 7.69 -0.65 4.32
C THR A 68 8.45 0.61 4.74
N SER A 69 9.10 0.59 5.89
CA SER A 69 10.02 1.63 6.35
C SER A 69 11.19 1.04 7.10
N ASP A 70 12.37 1.60 6.87
CA ASP A 70 13.47 1.51 7.82
C ASP A 70 13.12 2.35 9.04
N SER A 71 13.45 1.89 10.25
CA SER A 71 12.97 2.45 11.52
C SER A 71 13.27 3.95 11.71
N ASN A 72 14.30 4.49 11.05
CA ASN A 72 14.67 5.91 11.16
C ASN A 72 13.86 6.85 10.25
N GLU A 73 13.17 6.34 9.22
CA GLU A 73 12.44 7.17 8.23
C GLU A 73 10.91 7.01 8.33
N GLN A 74 10.42 6.27 9.33
CA GLN A 74 9.01 5.88 9.49
C GLN A 74 8.06 7.09 9.50
N ARG A 75 8.42 8.14 10.24
CA ARG A 75 7.62 9.37 10.32
C ARG A 75 7.50 10.09 8.99
N LYS A 76 8.60 10.16 8.22
CA LYS A 76 8.62 10.84 6.92
C LYS A 76 7.80 10.08 5.90
N LYS A 77 7.90 8.74 5.89
CA LYS A 77 7.06 7.88 5.05
C LYS A 77 5.58 7.99 5.40
N PHE A 78 5.26 7.98 6.69
CA PHE A 78 3.90 8.26 7.16
C PHE A 78 3.40 9.61 6.63
N GLU A 79 4.16 10.69 6.81
CA GLU A 79 3.77 12.03 6.34
C GLU A 79 3.60 12.10 4.82
N GLN A 80 4.43 11.41 4.04
CA GLN A 80 4.31 11.36 2.57
C GLN A 80 3.05 10.62 2.12
N ILE A 81 2.79 9.44 2.69
CA ILE A 81 1.65 8.61 2.31
C ILE A 81 0.33 9.22 2.80
N TRP A 82 0.31 9.76 4.02
CA TRP A 82 -0.88 10.41 4.58
C TRP A 82 -1.35 11.60 3.75
N ASN A 83 -0.42 12.27 3.07
CA ASN A 83 -0.70 13.40 2.19
C ASN A 83 -1.16 13.00 0.78
N MET A 84 -1.18 11.72 0.42
CA MET A 84 -1.71 11.23 -0.87
C MET A 84 -3.23 11.36 -1.04
N ALA A 85 -3.89 12.25 -0.28
CA ALA A 85 -5.34 12.39 -0.12
C ALA A 85 -5.97 11.51 0.98
N ARG A 86 -5.26 11.31 2.10
CA ARG A 86 -5.76 10.67 3.34
C ARG A 86 -6.44 9.32 3.08
N PRO A 87 -5.70 8.29 2.67
CA PRO A 87 -6.21 6.93 2.73
C PRO A 87 -6.76 6.65 4.14
N PRO A 88 -7.92 5.98 4.26
CA PRO A 88 -8.53 5.67 5.55
C PRO A 88 -7.62 4.89 6.51
N LEU A 89 -6.78 4.00 5.99
CA LEU A 89 -5.81 3.23 6.76
C LEU A 89 -4.44 3.17 6.09
N LEU A 90 -3.38 3.22 6.90
CA LEU A 90 -2.00 2.97 6.48
C LEU A 90 -1.36 1.87 7.32
N PHE A 91 -0.93 0.79 6.66
CA PHE A 91 -0.08 -0.25 7.23
C PHE A 91 1.38 0.06 6.92
N LEU A 92 2.17 0.29 7.96
CA LEU A 92 3.59 0.64 7.85
C LEU A 92 4.44 -0.41 8.56
N ALA A 93 5.12 -1.25 7.79
CA ALA A 93 5.96 -2.31 8.30
C ALA A 93 7.40 -1.85 8.50
N SER A 94 7.96 -2.12 9.68
CA SER A 94 9.36 -1.93 10.05
C SER A 94 9.92 -3.22 10.64
N PRO A 95 11.25 -3.37 10.80
CA PRO A 95 11.82 -4.62 11.29
C PRO A 95 11.21 -5.04 12.64
N GLY A 96 10.45 -6.15 12.65
CA GLY A 96 9.77 -6.67 13.84
C GLY A 96 8.50 -5.93 14.29
N GLU A 97 7.99 -4.96 13.54
CA GLU A 97 6.79 -4.19 13.90
C GLU A 97 5.92 -3.87 12.68
N LEU A 98 4.61 -4.02 12.82
CA LEU A 98 3.62 -3.56 11.83
C LEU A 98 2.70 -2.53 12.51
N ALA A 99 2.89 -1.26 12.17
CA ALA A 99 2.08 -0.17 12.69
C ALA A 99 0.88 0.10 11.76
N VAL A 100 -0.27 0.43 12.35
CA VAL A 100 -1.49 0.80 11.62
C VAL A 100 -1.95 2.18 12.08
N TYR A 101 -2.23 3.07 11.13
CA TYR A 101 -2.65 4.45 11.35
C TYR A 101 -3.96 4.77 10.65
#